data_AF-T0H6I0-F1
#
_entry.id   AF-T0H6I0-F1
#
_cell.length_a   1.000
_cell.length_b   1.000
_cell.length_c   1.000
_cell.angle_alpha   90.00
_cell.angle_beta   90.00
_cell.angle_gamma   90.00
#
_symmetry.space_group_name_H-M   'P 1'
#
loop_
_entity.id
_entity.type
_entity.pdbx_description
1 polymer ?
#
loop_
_entity_poly.entity_id
_entity_poly.type
_entity_poly.pdbx_seq_one_letter_code
_entity_poly.pdbx_strand_id
1 'polypeptide(L)'
;MGELADFFEFSRFAVMKHLKVLSEANLLRIEKKGKFRSIHLNAIPIQMIYDRWISQYGKHWASALTRLKYEMEGESKMEEVKQIYTLYIKTSVDKLWDTLIQSKITPEWFAGMAVTFEPKVGAKLTYDVTGPDGNKMSVVQGKVLEFDPKKKLVYTFKLVAEPKAAADRESRVSYELEPVGDSVKLTVIHDDFDGKTPTYLGTSQGWPMHLSNLKTFVETGKAMDLPKMH
;
A
#
# COMPACT_ATOMS: atom_id res chain seq x y z
N MET A 1 30.42 -7.10 -24.22
CA MET A 1 29.92 -5.74 -24.55
C MET A 1 29.25 -5.65 -25.93
N GLY A 2 29.49 -6.57 -26.88
CA GLY A 2 28.56 -6.77 -28.01
C GLY A 2 27.32 -7.50 -27.55
N GLU A 3 27.53 -8.67 -26.94
CA GLU A 3 26.48 -9.59 -26.47
C GLU A 3 25.43 -8.99 -25.53
N LEU A 4 25.78 -8.03 -24.65
CA LEU A 4 24.81 -7.45 -23.71
C LEU A 4 23.79 -6.53 -24.39
N ALA A 5 24.13 -5.92 -25.54
CA ALA A 5 23.21 -5.08 -26.29
C ALA A 5 22.21 -5.93 -27.09
N ASP A 6 22.57 -7.17 -27.41
CA ASP A 6 21.72 -8.10 -28.18
C ASP A 6 20.54 -8.65 -27.34
N PHE A 7 20.59 -8.51 -26.00
CA PHE A 7 19.50 -8.87 -25.08
C PHE A 7 18.44 -7.79 -24.92
N PHE A 8 18.61 -6.61 -25.52
CA PHE A 8 17.70 -5.49 -25.38
C PHE A 8 17.32 -4.92 -26.74
N GLU A 9 16.05 -4.58 -26.96
CA GLU A 9 15.56 -3.95 -28.20
C GLU A 9 16.09 -2.52 -28.44
N PHE A 10 16.97 -2.03 -27.56
CA PHE A 10 17.47 -0.67 -27.58
C PHE A 10 18.82 -0.54 -28.28
N SER A 11 19.07 0.63 -28.88
CA SER A 11 20.37 0.91 -29.48
C SER A 11 21.49 0.81 -28.45
N ARG A 12 22.67 0.36 -28.90
CA ARG A 12 23.87 0.24 -28.05
C ARG A 12 24.21 1.52 -27.28
N PHE A 13 23.92 2.68 -27.86
CA PHE A 13 24.07 3.98 -27.22
C PHE A 13 23.11 4.18 -26.03
N ALA A 14 21.85 3.75 -26.15
CA ALA A 14 20.88 3.81 -25.07
C ALA A 14 21.29 2.93 -23.90
N VAL A 15 21.70 1.68 -24.16
CA VAL A 15 22.22 0.76 -23.14
C VAL A 15 23.40 1.37 -22.39
N MET A 16 24.33 2.02 -23.11
CA MET A 16 25.47 2.71 -22.49
C MET A 16 25.07 3.91 -21.61
N LYS A 17 24.01 4.63 -21.99
CA LYS A 17 23.46 5.73 -21.17
C LYS A 17 22.88 5.19 -19.85
N HIS A 18 22.12 4.10 -19.89
CA HIS A 18 21.58 3.46 -18.69
C HIS A 18 22.68 2.90 -17.77
N LEU A 19 23.69 2.23 -18.34
CA LEU A 19 24.84 1.73 -17.57
C LEU A 19 25.61 2.86 -16.88
N LYS A 20 25.68 4.04 -17.49
CA LYS A 20 26.30 5.22 -16.89
C LYS A 20 25.50 5.71 -15.68
N VAL A 21 24.19 5.86 -15.81
CA VAL A 21 23.30 6.26 -14.69
C VAL A 21 23.39 5.28 -13.53
N LEU A 22 23.38 3.97 -13.81
CA LEU A 22 23.49 2.93 -12.79
C LEU A 22 24.87 2.90 -12.12
N SER A 23 25.94 3.24 -12.84
CA SER A 23 27.28 3.40 -12.27
C SER A 23 27.41 4.67 -11.43
N GLU A 24 26.80 5.78 -11.85
CA GLU A 24 26.76 7.04 -11.09
C GLU A 24 25.95 6.90 -9.79
N ALA A 25 24.89 6.09 -9.81
CA ALA A 25 24.14 5.68 -8.62
C ALA A 25 24.87 4.64 -7.74
N ASN A 26 26.11 4.28 -8.09
CA ASN A 26 26.94 3.27 -7.42
C ASN A 26 26.34 1.85 -7.38
N LEU A 27 25.33 1.56 -8.19
CA LEU A 27 24.67 0.25 -8.26
C LEU A 27 25.47 -0.74 -9.11
N LEU A 28 26.27 -0.24 -10.04
CA LEU A 28 27.16 -1.05 -10.88
C LEU A 28 28.60 -0.56 -10.76
N ARG A 29 29.54 -1.49 -10.58
CA ARG A 29 30.98 -1.25 -10.65
C ARG A 29 31.52 -1.81 -11.97
N ILE A 30 32.05 -0.93 -12.81
CA ILE A 30 32.56 -1.29 -14.13
C ILE A 30 34.08 -1.36 -14.06
N GLU A 31 34.66 -2.55 -14.21
CA GLU A 31 36.12 -2.75 -14.24
C GLU A 31 36.60 -3.07 -15.66
N LYS A 32 37.68 -2.40 -16.09
CA LYS A 32 38.27 -2.59 -17.41
C LYS A 32 39.40 -3.61 -17.34
N LYS A 33 39.21 -4.80 -17.94
CA LYS A 33 40.26 -5.81 -18.15
C LYS A 33 40.56 -5.91 -19.64
N GLY A 34 41.63 -5.23 -20.09
CA GLY A 34 42.06 -5.22 -21.49
C GLY A 34 41.00 -4.63 -22.43
N LYS A 35 40.60 -5.39 -23.47
CA LYS A 35 39.53 -5.00 -24.42
C LYS A 35 38.11 -5.25 -23.89
N PHE A 36 37.97 -5.90 -22.73
CA PHE A 36 36.68 -6.25 -22.14
C PHE A 36 36.41 -5.39 -20.89
N ARG A 37 35.13 -5.11 -20.66
CA ARG A 37 34.63 -4.47 -19.43
C ARG A 37 33.80 -5.49 -18.69
N SER A 38 34.19 -5.80 -17.46
CA SER A 38 33.41 -6.65 -16.56
C SER A 38 32.52 -5.75 -15.72
N ILE A 39 31.21 -6.03 -15.72
CA ILE A 39 30.22 -5.27 -14.96
C ILE A 39 29.89 -6.10 -13.73
N HIS A 40 30.18 -5.56 -12.56
CA HIS A 40 29.89 -6.18 -11.29
C HIS A 40 28.77 -5.40 -10.59
N LEU A 41 27.75 -6.10 -10.12
CA LEU A 41 26.71 -5.49 -9.29
C LEU A 41 27.31 -5.11 -7.94
N ASN A 42 27.11 -3.87 -7.51
CA ASN A 42 27.50 -3.44 -6.18
C ASN A 42 26.35 -3.70 -5.22
N ALA A 43 26.48 -4.73 -4.39
CA ALA A 43 25.44 -5.13 -3.45
C ALA A 43 25.32 -4.18 -2.23
N ILE A 44 26.33 -3.35 -1.93
CA ILE A 44 26.36 -2.53 -0.72
C ILE A 44 25.27 -1.44 -0.70
N PRO A 45 25.02 -0.65 -1.76
CA PRO A 45 23.90 0.31 -1.76
C PRO A 45 22.52 -0.37 -1.68
N ILE A 46 22.40 -1.58 -2.22
CA ILE A 46 21.19 -2.42 -2.08
C ILE A 46 21.05 -2.88 -0.62
N GLN A 47 22.16 -3.28 0.00
CA GLN A 47 22.24 -3.64 1.40
C GLN A 47 22.01 -2.45 2.33
N MET A 48 22.38 -1.22 1.95
CA MET A 48 22.11 -0.01 2.74
C MET A 48 20.65 0.42 2.64
N ILE A 49 19.99 0.20 1.51
CA ILE A 49 18.52 0.31 1.41
C ILE A 49 17.88 -0.77 2.30
N TYR A 50 18.41 -1.99 2.27
CA TYR A 50 17.95 -3.08 3.14
C TYR A 50 18.15 -2.79 4.64
N ASP A 51 19.33 -2.35 5.07
CA ASP A 51 19.63 -2.09 6.48
C ASP A 51 18.92 -0.83 7.00
N ARG A 52 18.71 0.17 6.14
CA ARG A 52 18.04 1.44 6.47
C ARG A 52 16.51 1.37 6.40
N TRP A 53 15.93 0.49 5.58
CA TRP A 53 14.46 0.38 5.42
C TRP A 53 13.87 -0.98 5.86
N ILE A 54 14.64 -2.06 5.87
CA ILE A 54 14.17 -3.44 6.01
C ILE A 54 14.60 -4.10 7.32
N SER A 55 15.45 -3.46 8.14
CA SER A 55 15.83 -4.00 9.46
C SER A 55 14.66 -4.14 10.46
N GLN A 56 13.51 -3.50 10.21
CA GLN A 56 12.28 -3.72 10.98
C GLN A 56 11.38 -4.86 10.47
N TYR A 57 11.67 -5.46 9.30
CA TYR A 57 10.83 -6.47 8.65
C TYR A 57 11.46 -7.87 8.58
N GLY A 58 12.60 -8.10 9.23
CA GLY A 58 13.37 -9.35 9.15
C GLY A 58 12.61 -10.64 9.50
N LYS A 59 11.51 -10.56 10.25
CA LYS A 59 10.68 -11.75 10.55
C LYS A 59 9.83 -12.24 9.37
N HIS A 60 9.61 -11.43 8.34
CA HIS A 60 8.68 -11.74 7.24
C HIS A 60 9.36 -12.22 5.95
N TRP A 61 10.67 -12.07 5.79
CA TRP A 61 11.39 -12.60 4.62
C TRP A 61 11.85 -14.05 4.80
N ALA A 62 12.08 -14.48 6.04
CA ALA A 62 12.31 -15.89 6.35
C ALA A 62 11.13 -16.77 5.90
N SER A 63 9.88 -16.28 6.02
CA SER A 63 8.70 -16.99 5.52
C SER A 63 8.61 -17.02 4.00
N ALA A 64 9.13 -16.02 3.27
CA ALA A 64 9.15 -16.01 1.80
C ALA A 64 10.16 -17.02 1.21
N LEU A 65 11.33 -17.21 1.83
CA LEU A 65 12.27 -18.28 1.47
C LEU A 65 11.77 -19.66 1.88
N THR A 66 11.07 -19.74 3.02
CA THR A 66 10.37 -20.96 3.45
C THR A 66 9.22 -21.28 2.47
N ARG A 67 8.54 -20.26 1.94
CA ARG A 67 7.48 -20.40 0.91
C ARG A 67 8.03 -20.92 -0.42
N LEU A 68 9.20 -20.47 -0.86
CA LEU A 68 9.86 -21.02 -2.06
C LEU A 68 10.22 -22.50 -1.87
N LYS A 69 10.55 -22.90 -0.63
CA LYS A 69 10.75 -24.31 -0.26
C LYS A 69 9.44 -25.10 -0.27
N TYR A 70 8.35 -24.55 0.29
CA TYR A 70 7.03 -25.20 0.27
C TYR A 70 6.41 -25.29 -1.14
N GLU A 71 6.66 -24.32 -2.02
CA GLU A 71 6.22 -24.34 -3.42
C GLU A 71 6.94 -25.44 -4.22
N MET A 72 8.17 -25.81 -3.84
CA MET A 72 8.86 -26.99 -4.39
C MET A 72 8.38 -28.32 -3.76
N GLU A 73 7.73 -28.28 -2.59
CA GLU A 73 7.30 -29.45 -1.80
C GLU A 73 5.81 -29.82 -1.98
N GLY A 74 5.05 -29.12 -2.84
CA GLY A 74 3.79 -29.65 -3.38
C GLY A 74 2.56 -29.60 -2.47
N GLU A 75 2.44 -28.58 -1.61
CA GLU A 75 1.20 -28.30 -0.89
C GLU A 75 0.57 -26.98 -1.36
N SER A 76 -0.46 -27.07 -2.20
CA SER A 76 -1.24 -25.91 -2.64
C SER A 76 -2.09 -25.34 -1.50
N LYS A 77 -1.48 -24.50 -0.64
CA LYS A 77 -2.22 -23.56 0.19
C LYS A 77 -2.59 -22.36 -0.67
N MET A 78 -3.88 -21.99 -0.68
CA MET A 78 -4.36 -20.74 -1.28
C MET A 78 -3.46 -19.58 -0.84
N GLU A 79 -2.96 -18.82 -1.81
CA GLU A 79 -2.00 -17.75 -1.59
C GLU A 79 -2.65 -16.64 -0.74
N GLU A 80 -2.14 -16.43 0.48
CA GLU A 80 -2.60 -15.35 1.36
C GLU A 80 -2.15 -14.00 0.79
N VAL A 81 -3.00 -13.38 -0.04
CA VAL A 81 -2.72 -12.07 -0.65
C VAL A 81 -3.03 -10.95 0.35
N LYS A 82 -2.12 -9.96 0.44
CA LYS A 82 -2.28 -8.78 1.31
C LYS A 82 -1.78 -7.53 0.60
N GLN A 83 -2.35 -6.39 0.96
CA GLN A 83 -1.89 -5.06 0.56
C GLN A 83 -1.48 -4.32 1.83
N ILE A 84 -0.23 -3.87 1.89
CA ILE A 84 0.31 -3.19 3.07
C ILE A 84 0.91 -1.86 2.62
N TYR A 85 0.44 -0.79 3.24
CA TYR A 85 0.90 0.57 2.97
C TYR A 85 1.37 1.21 4.27
N THR A 86 2.60 1.70 4.28
CA THR A 86 3.17 2.43 5.43
C THR A 86 3.45 3.87 5.03
N LEU A 87 2.92 4.82 5.78
CA LEU A 87 3.11 6.25 5.58
C LEU A 87 3.58 6.90 6.88
N TYR A 88 4.47 7.89 6.74
CA TYR A 88 4.81 8.79 7.84
C TYR A 88 4.18 10.14 7.54
N ILE A 89 3.35 10.62 8.46
CA ILE A 89 2.54 11.83 8.30
C ILE A 89 2.93 12.81 9.41
N LYS A 90 3.33 14.03 9.04
CA LYS A 90 3.70 15.08 10.00
C LYS A 90 2.43 15.66 10.64
N THR A 91 2.02 15.06 11.76
CA THR A 91 0.76 15.36 12.46
C THR A 91 0.79 14.81 13.88
N SER A 92 -0.23 15.11 14.67
CA SER A 92 -0.49 14.43 15.95
C SER A 92 -1.34 13.17 15.75
N VAL A 93 -1.19 12.21 16.67
CA VAL A 93 -2.02 10.99 16.69
C VAL A 93 -3.50 11.34 16.79
N ASP A 94 -3.86 12.32 17.62
CA ASP A 94 -5.26 12.77 17.77
C ASP A 94 -5.84 13.23 16.45
N LYS A 95 -5.13 14.11 15.73
CA LYS A 95 -5.59 14.64 14.45
C LYS A 95 -5.72 13.54 13.40
N LEU A 96 -4.74 12.63 13.32
CA LEU A 96 -4.80 11.52 12.36
C LEU A 96 -5.93 10.55 12.68
N TRP A 97 -6.07 10.18 13.95
CA TRP A 97 -7.13 9.29 14.41
C TRP A 97 -8.51 9.85 14.08
N ASP A 98 -8.77 11.12 14.44
CA ASP A 98 -10.00 11.82 14.11
C ASP A 98 -10.26 11.86 12.60
N THR A 99 -9.23 12.09 11.80
CA THR A 99 -9.34 12.13 10.34
C THR A 99 -9.77 10.78 9.75
N LEU A 100 -9.38 9.66 10.37
CA LEU A 100 -9.70 8.31 9.91
C LEU A 100 -11.12 7.87 10.29
N ILE A 101 -11.67 8.36 11.40
CA ILE A 101 -12.90 7.82 11.99
C ILE A 101 -14.09 8.79 12.02
N GLN A 102 -13.87 10.09 11.77
CA GLN A 102 -14.95 11.07 11.84
C GLN A 102 -15.67 11.20 10.49
N SER A 103 -16.97 10.88 10.49
CA SER A 103 -17.88 10.96 9.33
C SER A 103 -17.84 12.30 8.58
N LYS A 104 -17.63 13.40 9.32
CA LYS A 104 -17.54 14.76 8.75
C LYS A 104 -16.19 15.08 8.09
N ILE A 105 -15.16 14.26 8.32
CA ILE A 105 -13.79 14.50 7.83
C ILE A 105 -13.43 13.49 6.72
N THR A 106 -13.81 12.22 6.84
CA THR A 106 -13.43 11.22 5.83
C THR A 106 -13.81 11.56 4.38
N PRO A 107 -14.91 12.27 4.08
CA PRO A 107 -15.23 12.67 2.71
C PRO A 107 -14.16 13.54 2.06
N GLU A 108 -13.39 14.31 2.83
CA GLU A 108 -12.36 15.22 2.33
C GLU A 108 -11.19 14.47 1.67
N TRP A 109 -10.84 13.29 2.19
CA TRP A 109 -9.68 12.52 1.69
C TRP A 109 -10.07 11.20 1.02
N PHE A 110 -11.21 10.62 1.39
CA PHE A 110 -11.64 9.29 0.95
C PHE A 110 -12.73 9.36 -0.12
N ALA A 111 -12.48 10.14 -1.18
CA ALA A 111 -13.33 10.28 -2.36
C ALA A 111 -14.82 10.58 -2.07
N GLY A 112 -15.10 11.42 -1.08
CA GLY A 112 -16.47 11.78 -0.69
C GLY A 112 -17.16 10.77 0.23
N MET A 113 -16.51 9.66 0.58
CA MET A 113 -17.07 8.65 1.46
C MET A 113 -17.03 9.05 2.93
N ALA A 114 -18.20 9.09 3.57
CA ALA A 114 -18.39 9.33 4.99
C ALA A 114 -18.39 7.99 5.75
N VAL A 115 -17.44 7.80 6.67
CA VAL A 115 -17.44 6.63 7.56
C VAL A 115 -18.49 6.81 8.66
N THR A 116 -19.28 5.78 8.93
CA THR A 116 -20.26 5.77 10.02
C THR A 116 -20.22 4.45 10.78
N PHE A 117 -19.98 4.51 12.09
CA PHE A 117 -20.01 3.35 12.98
C PHE A 117 -20.11 3.80 14.45
N GLU A 118 -20.52 2.89 15.32
CA GLU A 118 -20.33 3.06 16.77
C GLU A 118 -18.96 2.52 17.19
N PRO A 119 -18.22 3.20 18.09
CA PRO A 119 -16.87 2.81 18.50
C PRO A 119 -16.85 1.60 19.44
N LYS A 120 -17.36 0.45 18.96
CA LYS A 120 -17.43 -0.82 19.68
C LYS A 120 -17.24 -1.99 18.72
N VAL A 121 -16.62 -3.06 19.21
CA VAL A 121 -16.49 -4.32 18.47
C VAL A 121 -17.87 -4.87 18.12
N GLY A 122 -18.00 -5.39 16.89
CA GLY A 122 -19.23 -5.92 16.33
C GLY A 122 -20.18 -4.87 15.75
N ALA A 123 -19.92 -3.57 15.92
CA ALA A 123 -20.74 -2.52 15.33
C ALA A 123 -20.70 -2.57 13.81
N LYS A 124 -21.83 -2.27 13.17
CA LYS A 124 -21.88 -2.04 11.73
C LYS A 124 -21.07 -0.80 11.39
N LEU A 125 -20.25 -0.92 10.35
CA LEU A 125 -19.47 0.17 9.76
C LEU A 125 -19.88 0.34 8.29
N THR A 126 -20.10 1.57 7.86
CA THR A 126 -20.36 1.89 6.45
C THR A 126 -19.47 3.03 5.99
N TYR A 127 -19.14 3.01 4.70
CA TYR A 127 -18.64 4.17 3.97
C TYR A 127 -19.70 4.55 2.94
N ASP A 128 -20.31 5.71 3.14
CA ASP A 128 -21.46 6.17 2.34
C ASP A 128 -21.11 7.43 1.55
N VAL A 129 -21.57 7.54 0.31
CA VAL A 129 -21.51 8.77 -0.50
C VAL A 129 -22.89 9.41 -0.49
N THR A 130 -22.94 10.74 -0.48
CA THR A 130 -24.19 11.50 -0.63
C THR A 130 -24.28 12.02 -2.06
N GLY A 131 -25.30 11.58 -2.79
CA GLY A 131 -25.57 12.00 -4.16
C GLY A 131 -26.07 13.44 -4.25
N PRO A 132 -26.15 14.02 -5.46
CA PRO A 132 -26.65 15.38 -5.68
C PRO A 132 -28.10 15.61 -5.22
N ASP A 133 -28.88 14.54 -5.17
CA ASP A 133 -30.27 14.49 -4.70
C ASP A 133 -30.38 14.40 -3.17
N GLY A 134 -29.26 14.33 -2.45
CA GLY A 134 -29.19 14.15 -1.00
C GLY A 134 -29.37 12.72 -0.53
N ASN A 135 -29.58 11.76 -1.44
CA ASN A 135 -29.68 10.35 -1.08
C ASN A 135 -28.31 9.79 -0.74
N LYS A 136 -28.26 8.91 0.28
CA LYS A 136 -27.05 8.21 0.69
C LYS A 136 -26.98 6.84 0.04
N MET A 137 -25.82 6.53 -0.53
CA MET A 137 -25.50 5.21 -1.06
C MET A 137 -24.31 4.63 -0.29
N SER A 138 -24.46 3.41 0.24
CA SER A 138 -23.33 2.69 0.80
C SER A 138 -22.41 2.17 -0.30
N VAL A 139 -21.15 2.56 -0.24
CA VAL A 139 -20.08 2.05 -1.14
C VAL A 139 -19.44 0.83 -0.51
N VAL A 140 -19.13 0.92 0.79
CA VAL A 140 -18.55 -0.18 1.56
C VAL A 140 -19.42 -0.46 2.77
N GLN A 141 -19.61 -1.74 3.08
CA GLN A 141 -20.20 -2.20 4.32
C GLN A 141 -19.22 -3.10 5.07
N GLY A 142 -19.34 -3.12 6.40
CA GLY A 142 -18.44 -3.86 7.24
C GLY A 142 -18.90 -3.94 8.68
N LYS A 143 -18.06 -4.58 9.50
CA LYS A 143 -18.23 -4.68 10.95
C LYS A 143 -16.90 -4.40 11.63
N VAL A 144 -16.93 -3.66 12.74
CA VAL A 144 -15.75 -3.41 13.56
C VAL A 144 -15.31 -4.73 14.21
N LEU A 145 -14.05 -5.10 14.03
CA LEU A 145 -13.42 -6.28 14.61
C LEU A 145 -12.55 -5.93 15.83
N GLU A 146 -11.88 -4.78 15.79
CA GLU A 146 -11.04 -4.28 16.89
C GLU A 146 -11.14 -2.75 16.92
N PHE A 147 -11.22 -2.17 18.12
CA PHE A 147 -11.23 -0.72 18.32
C PHE A 147 -10.38 -0.37 19.55
N ASP A 148 -9.15 0.06 19.31
CA ASP A 148 -8.20 0.60 20.30
C ASP A 148 -7.99 2.09 19.98
N PRO A 149 -8.68 3.02 20.69
CA PRO A 149 -8.62 4.44 20.41
C PRO A 149 -7.20 4.96 20.23
N LYS A 150 -6.98 5.73 19.17
CA LYS A 150 -5.70 6.40 18.84
C LYS A 150 -4.55 5.45 18.50
N LYS A 151 -4.83 4.15 18.35
CA LYS A 151 -3.79 3.14 18.11
C LYS A 151 -4.17 2.15 17.03
N LYS A 152 -5.37 1.59 17.05
CA LYS A 152 -5.76 0.54 16.10
C LYS A 152 -7.26 0.48 15.83
N LEU A 153 -7.61 0.39 14.55
CA LEU A 153 -8.98 0.09 14.10
C LEU A 153 -8.90 -1.07 13.10
N VAL A 154 -9.67 -2.13 13.33
CA VAL A 154 -9.79 -3.25 12.39
C VAL A 154 -11.25 -3.46 12.07
N TYR A 155 -11.60 -3.63 10.80
CA TYR A 155 -12.97 -3.84 10.36
C TYR A 155 -13.04 -4.73 9.11
N THR A 156 -14.18 -5.41 8.90
CA THR A 156 -14.44 -6.12 7.64
C THR A 156 -14.78 -5.15 6.52
N PHE A 157 -14.48 -5.51 5.29
CA PHE A 157 -14.63 -4.67 4.11
C PHE A 157 -15.39 -5.44 3.03
N LYS A 158 -16.57 -4.96 2.67
CA LYS A 158 -17.39 -5.46 1.57
C LYS A 158 -17.70 -4.31 0.62
N LEU A 159 -17.16 -4.36 -0.59
CA LEU A 159 -17.49 -3.40 -1.64
C LEU A 159 -18.86 -3.76 -2.23
N VAL A 160 -19.89 -2.94 -1.95
CA VAL A 160 -21.28 -3.23 -2.35
C VAL A 160 -21.75 -2.41 -3.55
N ALA A 161 -21.08 -1.28 -3.86
CA ALA A 161 -21.46 -0.42 -4.98
C ALA A 161 -20.98 -0.91 -6.36
N GLU A 162 -20.01 -1.81 -6.43
CA GLU A 162 -19.51 -2.39 -7.68
C GLU A 162 -20.07 -3.81 -7.85
N PRO A 163 -20.95 -4.08 -8.83
CA PRO A 163 -21.62 -5.37 -8.97
C PRO A 163 -20.66 -6.56 -9.06
N LYS A 164 -19.51 -6.40 -9.73
CA LYS A 164 -18.52 -7.48 -9.84
C LYS A 164 -17.83 -7.79 -8.52
N ALA A 165 -17.65 -6.79 -7.66
CA ALA A 165 -17.02 -6.94 -6.35
C ALA A 165 -18.05 -7.30 -5.25
N ALA A 166 -19.33 -7.01 -5.45
CA ALA A 166 -20.39 -7.33 -4.51
C ALA A 166 -20.57 -8.85 -4.29
N ALA A 167 -20.09 -9.69 -5.22
CA ALA A 167 -20.05 -11.14 -5.06
C ALA A 167 -18.89 -11.62 -4.15
N ASP A 168 -17.84 -10.83 -3.97
CA ASP A 168 -16.65 -11.23 -3.22
C ASP A 168 -16.94 -11.35 -1.73
N ARG A 169 -16.33 -12.32 -1.05
CA ARG A 169 -16.33 -12.40 0.43
C ARG A 169 -15.87 -11.08 1.06
N GLU A 170 -16.33 -10.79 2.28
CA GLU A 170 -15.77 -9.69 3.06
C GLU A 170 -14.27 -9.91 3.31
N SER A 171 -13.45 -8.91 2.95
CA SER A 171 -12.04 -8.82 3.32
C SER A 171 -11.88 -8.05 4.63
N ARG A 172 -10.65 -7.73 5.04
CA ARG A 172 -10.38 -7.03 6.30
C ARG A 172 -9.41 -5.86 6.11
N VAL A 173 -9.74 -4.71 6.70
CA VAL A 173 -8.86 -3.54 6.74
C VAL A 173 -8.43 -3.27 8.18
N SER A 174 -7.14 -3.00 8.36
CA SER A 174 -6.54 -2.56 9.64
C SER A 174 -5.85 -1.21 9.45
N TYR A 175 -6.13 -0.28 10.35
CA TYR A 175 -5.33 0.93 10.56
C TYR A 175 -4.54 0.76 11.86
N GLU A 176 -3.22 0.93 11.79
CA GLU A 176 -2.33 0.92 12.95
C GLU A 176 -1.54 2.23 13.00
N LEU A 177 -1.58 2.91 14.14
CA LEU A 177 -0.95 4.21 14.35
C LEU A 177 0.15 4.11 15.41
N GLU A 178 1.33 4.58 15.07
CA GLU A 178 2.48 4.64 15.97
C GLU A 178 3.06 6.07 15.96
N PRO A 179 3.11 6.78 17.10
CA PRO A 179 3.82 8.06 17.17
C PRO A 179 5.32 7.87 16.93
N VAL A 180 5.91 8.69 16.05
CA VAL A 180 7.34 8.67 15.71
C VAL A 180 7.84 10.11 15.58
N GLY A 181 8.52 10.61 16.61
CA GLY A 181 9.02 11.99 16.63
C GLY A 181 7.89 13.02 16.57
N ASP A 182 7.96 13.96 15.62
CA ASP A 182 6.92 14.96 15.35
C ASP A 182 5.85 14.48 14.33
N SER A 183 5.84 13.17 14.07
CA SER A 183 5.03 12.54 13.03
C SER A 183 4.32 11.28 13.56
N VAL A 184 3.41 10.72 12.77
CA VAL A 184 2.73 9.44 13.04
C VAL A 184 3.00 8.50 11.88
N LYS A 185 3.44 7.28 12.19
CA LYS A 185 3.48 6.17 11.25
C LYS A 185 2.10 5.53 11.20
N LEU A 186 1.47 5.57 10.04
CA LEU A 186 0.23 4.87 9.74
C LEU A 186 0.56 3.64 8.90
N THR A 187 0.15 2.47 9.38
CA THR A 187 0.15 1.24 8.59
C THR A 187 -1.29 0.88 8.25
N VAL A 188 -1.59 0.79 6.95
CA VAL A 188 -2.86 0.30 6.43
C VAL A 188 -2.65 -1.08 5.85
N ILE A 189 -3.36 -2.07 6.39
CA ILE A 189 -3.31 -3.46 5.94
C ILE A 189 -4.68 -3.82 5.41
N HIS A 190 -4.77 -4.19 4.13
CA HIS A 190 -5.95 -4.83 3.56
C HIS A 190 -5.60 -6.29 3.30
N ASP A 191 -6.23 -7.22 4.00
CA ASP A 191 -5.97 -8.65 3.90
C ASP A 191 -7.25 -9.48 3.97
N ASP A 192 -7.10 -10.79 4.16
CA ASP A 192 -8.21 -11.74 4.22
C ASP A 192 -9.08 -11.72 2.95
N PHE A 193 -8.44 -11.59 1.79
CA PHE A 193 -9.11 -11.77 0.50
C PHE A 193 -9.25 -13.24 0.15
N ASP A 194 -10.15 -13.55 -0.78
CA ASP A 194 -10.27 -14.87 -1.41
C ASP A 194 -9.43 -14.93 -2.71
N GLY A 195 -8.15 -14.55 -2.61
CA GLY A 195 -7.24 -14.38 -3.75
C GLY A 195 -7.39 -13.03 -4.48
N LYS A 196 -7.00 -12.98 -5.75
CA LYS A 196 -6.99 -11.76 -6.57
C LYS A 196 -8.37 -11.43 -7.14
N THR A 197 -9.35 -11.24 -6.27
CA THR A 197 -10.74 -10.92 -6.64
C THR A 197 -10.88 -9.51 -7.22
N PRO A 198 -12.03 -9.14 -7.82
CA PRO A 198 -12.33 -7.76 -8.19
C PRO A 198 -12.10 -6.75 -7.06
N THR A 199 -12.46 -7.08 -5.81
CA THR A 199 -12.19 -6.25 -4.63
C THR A 199 -10.69 -6.04 -4.40
N TYR A 200 -9.89 -7.11 -4.48
CA TYR A 200 -8.43 -7.00 -4.40
C TYR A 200 -7.88 -6.07 -5.49
N LEU A 201 -8.28 -6.28 -6.75
CA LEU A 201 -7.78 -5.48 -7.87
C LEU A 201 -8.19 -4.01 -7.77
N GLY A 202 -9.45 -3.73 -7.42
CA GLY A 202 -9.95 -2.36 -7.24
C GLY A 202 -9.26 -1.64 -6.09
N THR A 203 -9.13 -2.29 -4.93
CA THR A 203 -8.48 -1.69 -3.75
C THR A 203 -6.98 -1.49 -3.94
N SER A 204 -6.30 -2.34 -4.71
CA SER A 204 -4.87 -2.18 -5.04
C SER A 204 -4.58 -0.89 -5.81
N GLN A 205 -5.55 -0.41 -6.59
CA GLN A 205 -5.48 0.85 -7.34
C GLN A 205 -6.00 2.04 -6.52
N GLY A 206 -7.07 1.84 -5.74
CA GLY A 206 -7.69 2.89 -4.93
C GLY A 206 -6.85 3.33 -3.73
N TRP A 207 -6.28 2.39 -2.97
CA TRP A 207 -5.54 2.70 -1.75
C TRP A 207 -4.39 3.70 -1.95
N PRO A 208 -3.49 3.54 -2.94
CA PRO A 208 -2.43 4.52 -3.18
C PRO A 208 -2.97 5.94 -3.36
N MET A 209 -4.02 6.12 -4.17
CA MET A 209 -4.65 7.42 -4.40
C MET A 209 -5.22 8.02 -3.11
N HIS A 210 -6.00 7.24 -2.36
CA HIS A 210 -6.62 7.70 -1.12
C HIS A 210 -5.61 8.02 -0.02
N LEU A 211 -4.57 7.20 0.15
CA LEU A 211 -3.56 7.40 1.19
C LEU A 211 -2.62 8.57 0.86
N SER A 212 -2.32 8.80 -0.42
CA SER A 212 -1.69 10.04 -0.85
C SER A 212 -2.56 11.24 -0.49
N ASN A 213 -3.87 11.19 -0.74
CA ASN A 213 -4.78 12.30 -0.45
C ASN A 213 -4.90 12.57 1.05
N LEU A 214 -5.02 11.51 1.86
CA LEU A 214 -5.00 11.58 3.31
C LEU A 214 -3.77 12.32 3.82
N LYS A 215 -2.57 11.91 3.37
CA LYS A 215 -1.32 12.55 3.79
C LYS A 215 -1.32 14.05 3.45
N THR A 216 -1.65 14.40 2.20
CA THR A 216 -1.70 15.79 1.76
C THR A 216 -2.71 16.61 2.57
N PHE A 217 -3.92 16.08 2.78
CA PHE A 217 -4.97 16.72 3.56
C PHE A 217 -4.55 16.95 5.02
N VAL A 218 -3.97 15.94 5.66
CA VAL A 218 -3.57 16.04 7.07
C VAL A 218 -2.41 17.01 7.25
N GLU A 219 -1.43 17.04 6.35
CA GLU A 219 -0.25 17.90 6.47
C GLU A 219 -0.52 19.36 6.08
N THR A 220 -1.40 19.59 5.10
CA THR A 220 -1.63 20.93 4.53
C THR A 220 -2.98 21.54 4.89
N GLY A 221 -3.94 20.74 5.36
CA GLY A 221 -5.33 21.14 5.55
C GLY A 221 -6.15 21.21 4.26
N LYS A 222 -5.59 20.84 3.10
CA LYS A 222 -6.27 20.83 1.80
C LYS A 222 -6.07 19.49 1.10
N ALA A 223 -7.17 18.91 0.61
CA ALA A 223 -7.12 17.69 -0.18
C ALA A 223 -6.56 17.98 -1.58
N MET A 224 -6.05 16.94 -2.24
CA MET A 224 -5.71 16.97 -3.65
C MET A 224 -6.97 17.08 -4.52
N ASP A 225 -6.81 17.66 -5.71
CA ASP A 225 -7.86 17.69 -6.73
C ASP A 225 -7.93 16.32 -7.43
N LEU A 226 -8.74 15.43 -6.87
CA LEU A 226 -8.97 14.08 -7.37
C LEU A 226 -10.45 13.88 -7.72
N PRO A 227 -10.76 13.02 -8.71
CA PRO A 227 -12.14 12.69 -9.03
C PRO A 227 -12.88 12.16 -7.79
N LYS A 228 -14.07 12.71 -7.53
CA LYS A 228 -14.95 12.21 -6.48
C LYS A 228 -15.78 11.03 -7.00
N MET A 229 -16.15 10.12 -6.11
CA MET A 229 -17.22 9.16 -6.41
C MET A 229 -18.55 9.92 -6.34
N HIS A 230 -19.37 9.78 -7.38
CA HIS A 230 -20.70 10.40 -7.51
C HIS A 230 -21.77 9.31 -7.53
#